data_AF-A0ABD5K6I4-F1
#
_entry.id   AF-A0ABD5K6I4-F1
#
_cell.length_a   1.000
_cell.length_b   1.000
_cell.length_c   1.000
_cell.angle_alpha   90.00
_cell.angle_beta   90.00
_cell.angle_gamma   90.00
#
_symmetry.space_group_name_H-M   'P 1'
#
loop_
_entity.id
_entity.type
_entity.pdbx_description
1 polymer ?
#
loop_
_entity_poly.entity_id
_entity_poly.type
_entity_poly.pdbx_seq_one_letter_code
_entity_poly.pdbx_strand_id
1 'polypeptide(L)'
;MAKLKIELELDWFDEESGTVSDEIRNQVVSGLQDRLIRKVETQTRESIETKIKEAADKVSDEFLVKVFEERIKDITIPVKTGTWSSETKHLSFSEFVGEKYDDFLKRKVFDEHGRTPSYDRDAKFTIHEYFVKDMLGKELESKVSTLIAEARQKAEQSVINTLEKNLRDQLSADMIGRLNIPSMLKSLQEKAALFEGQSES
;
A
#
# COMPACT_ATOMS: atom_id res chain seq x y z
N MET A 1 -41.38 -31.89 6.48
CA MET A 1 -42.57 -31.09 6.11
C MET A 1 -43.14 -30.50 7.39
N ALA A 2 -42.88 -29.22 7.66
CA ALA A 2 -43.35 -28.56 8.88
C ALA A 2 -44.82 -28.16 8.73
N LYS A 3 -45.69 -28.68 9.61
CA LYS A 3 -47.11 -28.29 9.68
C LYS A 3 -47.23 -27.18 10.74
N LEU A 4 -47.36 -25.93 10.31
CA LEU A 4 -47.66 -24.80 11.19
C LEU A 4 -49.19 -24.72 11.37
N LYS A 5 -49.64 -24.93 12.60
CA LYS A 5 -51.04 -24.84 13.02
C LYS A 5 -51.22 -23.46 13.66
N ILE A 6 -51.96 -22.57 13.00
CA ILE A 6 -52.24 -21.21 13.51
C ILE A 6 -53.69 -21.22 14.00
N GLU A 7 -53.90 -21.17 15.31
CA GLU A 7 -55.20 -20.99 15.95
C GLU A 7 -55.35 -19.50 16.30
N LEU A 8 -56.40 -18.86 15.79
CA LEU A 8 -56.63 -17.42 15.90
C LEU A 8 -58.01 -17.23 16.55
N GLU A 9 -58.02 -16.87 17.84
CA GLU A 9 -59.25 -16.54 18.55
C GLU A 9 -59.65 -15.10 18.21
N LEU A 10 -60.81 -14.94 17.56
CA LEU A 10 -61.41 -13.65 17.24
C LEU A 10 -62.60 -13.44 18.17
N ASP A 11 -62.37 -12.65 19.22
CA ASP A 11 -63.37 -12.25 20.21
C ASP A 11 -64.26 -11.15 19.63
N TRP A 12 -65.46 -11.52 19.20
CA TRP A 12 -66.54 -10.58 18.94
C TRP A 12 -67.83 -11.17 19.49
N PHE A 13 -68.24 -10.70 20.65
CA PHE A 13 -69.59 -10.89 21.15
C PHE A 13 -69.98 -9.61 21.86
N ASP A 14 -70.99 -8.91 21.33
CA ASP A 14 -71.74 -7.94 22.10
C ASP A 14 -73.22 -8.25 21.90
N GLU A 15 -73.91 -8.41 23.02
CA GLU A 15 -75.07 -9.27 23.22
C GLU A 15 -76.41 -8.60 22.83
N GLU A 16 -76.37 -7.44 22.15
CA GLU A 16 -77.55 -6.57 22.00
C GLU A 16 -77.85 -6.05 20.58
N SER A 17 -77.08 -6.44 19.56
CA SER A 17 -77.42 -6.14 18.17
C SER A 17 -77.19 -7.35 17.27
N GLY A 18 -78.21 -8.20 17.19
CA GLY A 18 -78.25 -9.30 16.24
C GLY A 18 -78.28 -8.78 14.80
N THR A 19 -77.09 -8.67 14.19
CA THR A 19 -76.77 -8.82 12.75
C THR A 19 -75.46 -8.10 12.39
N VAL A 20 -74.34 -8.52 12.98
CA VAL A 20 -73.08 -8.43 12.22
C VAL A 20 -73.00 -9.73 11.42
N SER A 21 -73.43 -9.62 10.17
CA SER A 21 -73.58 -10.72 9.21
C SER A 21 -72.35 -11.64 9.21
N ASP A 22 -72.54 -12.92 9.54
CA ASP A 22 -71.53 -13.98 9.45
C ASP A 22 -70.84 -14.02 8.07
N GLU A 23 -71.54 -13.54 7.04
CA GLU A 23 -71.02 -13.33 5.69
C GLU A 23 -69.86 -12.33 5.67
N ILE A 24 -69.98 -11.19 6.36
CA ILE A 24 -68.93 -10.16 6.44
C ILE A 24 -67.72 -10.70 7.22
N ARG A 25 -67.95 -11.45 8.30
CA ARG A 25 -66.87 -12.14 9.04
C ARG A 25 -66.11 -13.10 8.15
N ASN A 26 -66.82 -13.98 7.45
CA ASN A 26 -66.20 -14.99 6.58
C ASN A 26 -65.46 -14.34 5.41
N GLN A 27 -66.01 -13.27 4.83
CA GLN A 27 -65.40 -12.57 3.70
C GLN A 27 -64.13 -11.80 4.13
N VAL A 28 -64.11 -11.20 5.32
CA VAL A 28 -62.93 -10.51 5.86
C VAL A 28 -61.86 -11.50 6.29
N VAL A 29 -62.23 -12.60 6.97
CA VAL A 29 -61.29 -13.64 7.37
C VAL A 29 -60.68 -14.33 6.15
N SER A 30 -61.48 -14.69 5.15
CA SER A 30 -61.00 -15.25 3.88
C SER A 30 -60.12 -14.24 3.13
N GLY A 31 -60.51 -12.98 3.04
CA GLY A 31 -59.72 -11.94 2.36
C GLY A 31 -58.38 -11.63 3.04
N LEU A 32 -58.32 -11.70 4.37
CA LEU A 32 -57.08 -11.55 5.13
C LEU A 32 -56.20 -12.80 5.04
N GLN A 33 -56.80 -13.99 5.10
CA GLN A 33 -56.09 -15.26 4.89
C GLN A 33 -55.48 -15.32 3.49
N ASP A 34 -56.24 -14.96 2.44
CA ASP A 34 -55.74 -14.94 1.07
C ASP A 34 -54.61 -13.92 0.87
N ARG A 35 -54.71 -12.75 1.50
CA ARG A 35 -53.64 -11.73 1.45
C ARG A 35 -52.39 -12.18 2.20
N LEU A 36 -52.53 -12.82 3.36
CA LEU A 36 -51.41 -13.37 4.13
C LEU A 36 -50.75 -14.53 3.40
N ILE A 37 -51.53 -15.48 2.85
CA ILE A 37 -51.03 -16.60 2.07
C ILE A 37 -50.29 -16.08 0.84
N ARG A 38 -50.85 -15.14 0.08
CA ARG A 38 -50.15 -14.56 -1.08
C ARG A 38 -48.87 -13.84 -0.70
N LYS A 39 -48.86 -13.09 0.41
CA LYS A 39 -47.66 -12.36 0.85
C LYS A 39 -46.56 -13.32 1.32
N VAL A 40 -46.91 -14.34 2.09
CA VAL A 40 -45.98 -15.40 2.53
C VAL A 40 -45.49 -16.22 1.34
N GLU A 41 -46.37 -16.57 0.39
CA GLU A 41 -46.02 -17.32 -0.81
C GLU A 41 -45.08 -16.52 -1.72
N THR A 42 -45.34 -15.23 -1.90
CA THR A 42 -44.48 -14.34 -2.72
C THR A 42 -43.10 -14.18 -2.07
N GLN A 43 -43.05 -13.89 -0.77
CA GLN A 43 -41.79 -13.72 -0.04
C GLN A 43 -40.98 -15.03 0.05
N THR A 44 -41.67 -16.17 0.18
CA THR A 44 -41.03 -17.50 0.20
C THR A 44 -40.52 -17.87 -1.20
N ARG A 45 -41.29 -17.57 -2.26
CA ARG A 45 -40.89 -17.79 -3.66
C ARG A 45 -39.67 -16.94 -4.02
N GLU A 46 -39.67 -15.65 -3.69
CA GLU A 46 -38.51 -14.76 -3.89
C GLU A 46 -37.28 -15.23 -3.12
N SER A 47 -37.44 -15.66 -1.87
CA SER A 47 -36.32 -16.18 -1.06
C SER A 47 -35.76 -17.50 -1.59
N ILE A 48 -36.63 -18.37 -2.13
CA ILE A 48 -36.23 -19.64 -2.75
C ILE A 48 -35.54 -19.37 -4.08
N GLU A 49 -36.09 -18.52 -4.95
CA GLU A 49 -35.45 -18.15 -6.22
C GLU A 49 -34.07 -17.51 -5.99
N THR A 50 -33.95 -16.62 -5.00
CA THR A 50 -32.66 -16.01 -4.65
C THR A 50 -31.66 -17.06 -4.17
N LYS A 51 -32.07 -17.98 -3.27
CA LYS A 51 -31.21 -19.08 -2.81
C LYS A 51 -30.86 -20.07 -3.91
N ILE A 52 -31.77 -20.34 -4.86
CA ILE A 52 -31.51 -21.19 -6.02
C ILE A 52 -30.53 -20.51 -6.96
N LYS A 53 -30.65 -19.20 -7.21
CA LYS A 53 -29.68 -18.42 -8.01
C LYS A 53 -28.32 -18.41 -7.34
N GLU A 54 -28.23 -18.08 -6.06
CA GLU A 54 -26.96 -18.08 -5.32
C GLU A 54 -26.31 -19.47 -5.27
N ALA A 55 -27.10 -20.54 -5.12
CA ALA A 55 -26.60 -21.91 -5.18
C ALA A 55 -26.18 -22.30 -6.59
N ALA A 56 -26.93 -21.88 -7.62
CA ALA A 56 -26.60 -22.12 -9.02
C ALA A 56 -25.33 -21.37 -9.43
N ASP A 57 -25.13 -20.13 -8.98
CA ASP A 57 -23.94 -19.33 -9.24
C ASP A 57 -22.72 -19.94 -8.55
N LYS A 58 -22.83 -20.35 -7.27
CA LYS A 58 -21.74 -21.05 -6.56
C LYS A 58 -21.39 -22.38 -7.19
N VAL A 59 -22.38 -23.17 -7.59
CA VAL A 59 -22.16 -24.46 -8.27
C VAL A 59 -21.57 -24.23 -9.66
N SER A 60 -21.98 -23.18 -10.36
CA SER A 60 -21.42 -22.81 -11.67
C SER A 60 -19.98 -22.34 -11.54
N ASP A 61 -19.65 -21.52 -10.55
CA ASP A 61 -18.27 -21.08 -10.29
C ASP A 61 -17.38 -22.25 -9.86
N GLU A 62 -17.85 -23.11 -8.95
CA GLU A 62 -17.11 -24.30 -8.54
C GLU A 62 -16.94 -25.30 -9.71
N PHE A 63 -17.96 -25.44 -10.56
CA PHE A 63 -17.90 -26.25 -11.77
C PHE A 63 -16.93 -25.64 -12.80
N LEU A 64 -16.95 -24.32 -13.00
CA LEU A 64 -16.02 -23.64 -13.89
C LEU A 64 -14.59 -23.80 -13.37
N VAL A 65 -14.34 -23.61 -12.08
CA VAL A 65 -13.01 -23.84 -11.48
C VAL A 65 -12.56 -25.28 -11.69
N LYS A 66 -13.40 -26.28 -11.40
CA LYS A 66 -13.06 -27.70 -11.63
C LYS A 66 -12.82 -28.01 -13.10
N VAL A 67 -13.68 -27.54 -14.00
CA VAL A 67 -13.52 -27.73 -15.44
C VAL A 67 -12.26 -27.04 -15.95
N PHE A 68 -11.95 -25.82 -15.49
CA PHE A 68 -10.73 -25.14 -15.87
C PHE A 68 -9.49 -25.84 -15.29
N GLU A 69 -9.51 -26.30 -14.05
CA GLU A 69 -8.42 -27.08 -13.46
C GLU A 69 -8.18 -28.40 -14.20
N GLU A 70 -9.23 -29.13 -14.54
CA GLU A 70 -9.14 -30.37 -15.32
C GLU A 70 -8.64 -30.09 -16.74
N ARG A 71 -9.20 -29.09 -17.42
CA ARG A 71 -8.80 -28.70 -18.78
C ARG A 71 -7.36 -28.19 -18.83
N ILE A 72 -6.91 -27.39 -17.86
CA ILE A 72 -5.54 -26.86 -17.81
C ILE A 72 -4.52 -28.00 -17.60
N LYS A 73 -4.87 -29.04 -16.83
CA LYS A 73 -4.01 -30.22 -16.65
C LYS A 73 -3.88 -31.04 -17.94
N ASP A 74 -4.97 -31.15 -18.70
CA ASP A 74 -4.98 -31.92 -19.95
C ASP A 74 -4.38 -31.14 -21.15
N ILE A 75 -4.24 -29.82 -21.04
CA ILE A 75 -3.60 -29.01 -22.07
C ILE A 75 -2.11 -29.29 -22.10
N THR A 76 -1.69 -29.98 -23.16
CA THR A 76 -0.29 -30.14 -23.54
C THR A 76 0.00 -29.30 -24.78
N ILE A 77 1.03 -28.46 -24.70
CA ILE A 77 1.41 -27.53 -25.77
C ILE A 77 2.60 -28.14 -26.52
N PRO A 78 2.45 -28.46 -27.82
CA PRO A 78 3.56 -28.94 -28.63
C PRO A 78 4.49 -27.76 -28.96
N VAL A 79 5.73 -27.84 -28.47
CA VAL A 79 6.80 -26.88 -28.77
C VAL A 79 7.88 -27.60 -29.57
N LYS A 80 8.27 -27.02 -30.71
CA LYS A 80 9.38 -27.56 -31.52
C LYS A 80 10.69 -27.49 -30.73
N THR A 81 11.47 -28.56 -30.77
CA THR A 81 12.80 -28.60 -30.11
C THR A 81 13.82 -27.68 -30.76
N GLY A 82 13.57 -27.23 -31.99
CA GLY A 82 14.37 -26.22 -32.68
C GLY A 82 13.70 -25.73 -33.96
N THR A 83 14.19 -24.60 -34.49
CA THR A 83 13.61 -23.91 -35.66
C THR A 83 13.51 -24.80 -36.91
N TRP A 84 14.41 -25.77 -37.05
CA TRP A 84 14.48 -26.69 -38.19
C TRP A 84 14.18 -28.16 -37.83
N SER A 85 13.84 -28.44 -36.57
CA SER A 85 13.53 -29.79 -36.12
C SER A 85 12.07 -30.15 -36.39
N SER A 86 11.83 -31.38 -36.85
CA SER A 86 10.50 -31.98 -36.93
C SER A 86 10.03 -32.59 -35.60
N GLU A 87 10.91 -32.63 -34.59
CA GLU A 87 10.60 -33.19 -33.28
C GLU A 87 9.92 -32.12 -32.39
N THR A 88 8.81 -32.52 -31.77
CA THR A 88 8.02 -31.66 -30.87
C THR A 88 8.00 -32.24 -29.47
N LYS A 89 8.37 -31.41 -28.48
CA LYS A 89 8.17 -31.70 -27.06
C LYS A 89 6.77 -31.25 -26.66
N HIS A 90 6.12 -32.04 -25.82
CA HIS A 90 4.83 -31.69 -25.24
C HIS A 90 5.06 -31.19 -23.82
N LEU A 91 4.82 -29.91 -23.58
CA LEU A 91 4.93 -29.28 -22.27
C LEU A 91 3.53 -29.16 -21.66
N SER A 92 3.42 -29.31 -20.35
CA SER A 92 2.19 -28.91 -19.65
C SER A 92 2.01 -27.40 -19.77
N PHE A 93 0.76 -26.91 -19.61
CA PHE A 93 0.48 -25.48 -19.64
C PHE A 93 1.35 -24.68 -18.66
N SER A 94 1.56 -25.21 -17.44
CA SER A 94 2.39 -24.57 -16.42
C SER A 94 3.86 -24.47 -16.84
N GLU A 95 4.43 -25.55 -17.37
CA GLU A 95 5.82 -25.56 -17.86
C GLU A 95 6.01 -24.63 -19.05
N PHE A 96 5.05 -24.61 -19.98
CA PHE A 96 5.09 -23.69 -21.12
C PHE A 96 5.03 -22.22 -20.68
N VAL A 97 4.10 -21.88 -19.77
CA VAL A 97 4.01 -20.52 -19.24
C VAL A 97 5.28 -20.17 -18.45
N GLY A 98 5.84 -21.11 -17.69
CA GLY A 98 7.10 -20.95 -16.99
C GLY A 98 8.28 -20.69 -17.93
N GLU A 99 8.45 -21.48 -18.99
CA GLU A 99 9.49 -21.26 -20.00
C GLU A 99 9.30 -19.92 -20.71
N LYS A 100 8.06 -19.56 -21.09
CA LYS A 100 7.78 -18.26 -21.73
C LYS A 100 8.03 -17.09 -20.80
N TYR A 101 7.73 -17.25 -19.53
CA TYR A 101 8.02 -16.24 -18.52
C TYR A 101 9.52 -16.09 -18.34
N ASP A 102 10.27 -17.19 -18.21
CA ASP A 102 11.73 -17.15 -18.08
C ASP A 102 12.41 -16.56 -19.33
N ASP A 103 11.94 -16.92 -20.53
CA ASP A 103 12.35 -16.30 -21.79
C ASP A 103 12.07 -14.79 -21.78
N PHE A 104 10.90 -14.38 -21.28
CA PHE A 104 10.51 -12.98 -21.20
C PHE A 104 11.41 -12.18 -20.24
N LEU A 105 11.79 -12.76 -19.10
CA LEU A 105 12.72 -12.13 -18.16
C LEU A 105 14.12 -11.95 -18.76
N LYS A 106 14.57 -12.93 -19.57
CA LYS A 106 15.91 -12.95 -20.17
C LYS A 106 16.01 -12.20 -21.49
N ARG A 107 14.90 -12.01 -22.20
CA ARG A 107 14.89 -11.36 -23.50
C ARG A 107 15.21 -9.88 -23.35
N LYS A 108 16.10 -9.39 -24.22
CA LYS A 108 16.33 -7.96 -24.38
C LYS A 108 15.20 -7.38 -25.21
N VAL A 109 14.46 -6.45 -24.63
CA VAL A 109 13.26 -5.84 -25.24
C VAL A 109 13.46 -4.35 -25.47
N PHE A 110 14.36 -3.72 -24.72
CA PHE A 110 14.55 -2.28 -24.74
C PHE A 110 15.89 -1.87 -25.31
N ASP A 111 15.89 -0.76 -26.06
CA ASP A 111 17.09 -0.03 -26.46
C ASP A 111 17.66 0.82 -25.30
N GLU A 112 18.69 1.62 -25.56
CA GLU A 112 19.33 2.47 -24.54
C GLU A 112 18.39 3.50 -23.90
N HIS A 113 17.31 3.85 -24.59
CA HIS A 113 16.36 4.87 -24.20
C HIS A 113 15.04 4.28 -23.69
N GLY A 114 14.94 2.96 -23.53
CA GLY A 114 13.72 2.31 -23.03
C GLY A 114 12.63 2.12 -24.08
N ARG A 115 12.95 2.27 -25.36
CA ARG A 115 12.01 2.04 -26.45
C ARG A 115 12.15 0.62 -26.97
N THR A 116 11.07 0.06 -27.50
CA THR A 116 11.12 -1.21 -28.22
C THR A 116 11.74 -0.95 -29.59
N PRO A 117 12.92 -1.50 -29.90
CA PRO A 117 13.58 -1.27 -31.18
C PRO A 117 12.88 -2.06 -32.30
N SER A 118 12.97 -1.55 -33.52
CA SER A 118 12.44 -2.24 -34.71
C SER A 118 13.21 -3.52 -35.07
N TYR A 119 14.45 -3.67 -34.59
CA TYR A 119 15.27 -4.86 -34.80
C TYR A 119 15.76 -5.41 -33.45
N ASP A 120 15.62 -6.73 -33.26
CA ASP A 120 16.04 -7.44 -32.04
C ASP A 120 17.53 -7.21 -31.70
N ARG A 121 18.39 -7.00 -32.69
CA ARG A 121 19.83 -6.71 -32.49
C ARG A 121 20.10 -5.40 -31.77
N ASP A 122 19.17 -4.46 -31.84
CA ASP A 122 19.29 -3.13 -31.23
C ASP A 122 18.75 -3.15 -29.78
N ALA A 123 18.12 -4.25 -29.36
CA ALA A 123 17.69 -4.44 -27.99
C ALA A 123 18.89 -4.74 -27.09
N LYS A 124 19.13 -3.87 -26.10
CA LYS A 124 20.30 -3.94 -25.23
C LYS A 124 19.97 -4.40 -23.81
N PHE A 125 18.78 -4.04 -23.32
CA PHE A 125 18.37 -4.26 -21.94
C PHE A 125 17.16 -5.17 -21.85
N THR A 126 17.15 -6.02 -20.82
CA THR A 126 15.92 -6.68 -20.37
C THR A 126 15.02 -5.67 -19.65
N ILE A 127 13.77 -6.07 -19.39
CA ILE A 127 12.79 -5.24 -18.68
C ILE A 127 13.31 -4.84 -17.29
N HIS A 128 13.89 -5.80 -16.57
CA HIS A 128 14.42 -5.56 -15.23
C HIS A 128 15.68 -4.71 -15.26
N GLU A 129 16.61 -4.98 -16.18
CA GLU A 129 17.84 -4.20 -16.30
C GLU A 129 17.56 -2.72 -16.59
N TYR A 130 16.61 -2.44 -17.49
CA TYR A 130 16.23 -1.06 -17.79
C TYR A 130 15.53 -0.39 -16.61
N PHE A 131 14.61 -1.10 -15.94
CA PHE A 131 13.91 -0.58 -14.77
C PHE A 131 14.87 -0.24 -13.62
N VAL A 132 15.81 -1.16 -13.34
CA VAL A 132 16.88 -0.98 -12.35
C VAL A 132 17.76 0.20 -12.76
N LYS A 133 18.19 0.30 -14.02
CA LYS A 133 19.00 1.42 -14.52
C LYS A 133 18.27 2.77 -14.37
N ASP A 134 17.00 2.85 -14.74
CA ASP A 134 16.23 4.10 -14.68
C ASP A 134 15.96 4.54 -13.24
N MET A 135 15.49 3.62 -12.39
CA MET A 135 15.19 3.92 -11.00
C MET A 135 16.46 4.15 -10.18
N LEU A 136 17.43 3.23 -10.20
CA LEU A 136 18.67 3.42 -9.45
C LEU A 136 19.48 4.57 -10.02
N GLY A 137 19.49 4.79 -11.34
CA GLY A 137 20.18 5.92 -11.94
C GLY A 137 19.68 7.24 -11.38
N LYS A 138 18.35 7.46 -11.44
CA LYS A 138 17.72 8.70 -10.95
C LYS A 138 17.84 8.86 -9.44
N GLU A 139 17.58 7.80 -8.67
CA GLU A 139 17.67 7.88 -7.21
C GLU A 139 19.12 8.09 -6.74
N LEU A 140 20.08 7.38 -7.30
CA LEU A 140 21.47 7.48 -6.90
C LEU A 140 22.05 8.85 -7.29
N GLU A 141 21.75 9.34 -8.50
CA GLU A 141 22.17 10.67 -8.95
C GLU A 141 21.61 11.77 -8.04
N SER A 142 20.32 11.67 -7.67
CA SER A 142 19.70 12.62 -6.74
C SER A 142 20.33 12.60 -5.34
N LYS A 143 20.60 11.40 -4.79
CA LYS A 143 21.23 11.24 -3.47
C LYS A 143 22.67 11.71 -3.46
N VAL A 144 23.44 11.42 -4.51
CA VAL A 144 24.82 11.88 -4.65
C VAL A 144 24.87 13.41 -4.78
N SER A 145 23.98 14.01 -5.58
CA SER A 145 23.89 15.46 -5.70
C SER A 145 23.55 16.13 -4.36
N THR A 146 22.60 15.56 -3.62
CA THR A 146 22.20 16.05 -2.28
C THR A 146 23.37 15.94 -1.29
N LEU A 147 24.05 14.79 -1.24
CA LEU A 147 25.23 14.58 -0.38
C LEU A 147 26.36 15.56 -0.70
N ILE A 148 26.61 15.85 -1.99
CA ILE A 148 27.63 16.82 -2.39
C ILE A 148 27.24 18.23 -1.94
N ALA A 149 25.97 18.61 -2.10
CA ALA A 149 25.46 19.91 -1.65
C ALA A 149 25.58 20.06 -0.12
N GLU A 150 25.15 19.06 0.63
CA GLU A 150 25.27 19.04 2.10
C GLU A 150 26.73 19.07 2.57
N ALA A 151 27.60 18.30 1.93
CA ALA A 151 29.02 18.28 2.26
C ALA A 151 29.69 19.65 2.01
N ARG A 152 29.34 20.33 0.92
CA ARG A 152 29.79 21.70 0.63
C ARG A 152 29.30 22.68 1.69
N GLN A 153 28.01 22.67 1.99
CA GLN A 153 27.42 23.56 3.01
C GLN A 153 28.05 23.33 4.39
N LYS A 154 28.28 22.06 4.77
CA LYS A 154 28.92 21.71 6.04
C LYS A 154 30.38 22.14 6.09
N ALA A 155 31.11 22.04 4.98
CA ALA A 155 32.47 22.54 4.88
C ALA A 155 32.52 24.07 5.01
N GLU A 156 31.62 24.80 4.32
CA GLU A 156 31.49 26.25 4.44
C GLU A 156 31.17 26.68 5.88
N GLN A 157 30.19 26.04 6.51
CA GLN A 157 29.83 26.34 7.90
C GLN A 157 30.97 26.03 8.87
N SER A 158 31.71 24.94 8.64
CA SER A 158 32.88 24.59 9.44
C SER A 158 33.99 25.64 9.31
N VAL A 159 34.25 26.12 8.10
CA VAL A 159 35.22 27.18 7.84
C VAL A 159 34.79 28.48 8.52
N ILE A 160 33.52 28.88 8.38
CA ILE A 160 32.97 30.07 9.03
C ILE A 160 33.09 29.96 10.55
N ASN A 161 32.67 28.83 11.14
CA ASN A 161 32.74 28.61 12.59
C ASN A 161 34.19 28.62 13.09
N THR A 162 35.12 28.06 12.32
CA THR A 162 36.56 28.05 12.66
C THR A 162 37.17 29.44 12.57
N LEU A 163 36.81 30.21 11.54
CA LEU A 163 37.21 31.62 11.41
C LEU A 163 36.63 32.47 12.54
N GLU A 164 35.34 32.31 12.84
CA GLU A 164 34.67 33.03 13.93
C GLU A 164 35.33 32.72 15.27
N LYS A 165 35.59 31.44 15.55
CA LYS A 165 36.28 31.03 16.78
C LYS A 165 37.70 31.62 16.85
N ASN A 166 38.48 31.49 15.80
CA ASN A 166 39.84 32.06 15.76
C ASN A 166 39.85 33.57 15.93
N LEU A 167 38.89 34.30 15.33
CA LEU A 167 38.75 35.74 15.51
C LEU A 167 38.40 36.10 16.96
N ARG A 168 37.47 35.36 17.59
CA ARG A 168 37.13 35.56 19.02
C ARG A 168 38.32 35.26 19.94
N ASP A 169 39.06 34.18 19.67
CA ASP A 169 40.24 33.80 20.44
C ASP A 169 41.36 34.84 20.30
N GLN A 170 41.59 35.37 19.08
CA GLN A 170 42.58 36.43 18.85
C GLN A 170 42.16 37.77 19.50
N LEU A 171 40.89 38.17 19.39
CA LEU A 171 40.41 39.41 19.99
C LEU A 171 40.47 39.37 21.52
N SER A 172 40.10 38.23 22.13
CA SER A 172 40.20 38.06 23.58
C SER A 172 41.66 38.05 24.06
N ALA A 173 42.56 37.38 23.34
CA ALA A 173 43.99 37.40 23.61
C ALA A 173 44.59 38.82 23.47
N ASP A 174 44.23 39.56 22.41
CA ASP A 174 44.69 40.95 22.20
C ASP A 174 44.14 41.89 23.29
N MET A 175 42.87 41.75 23.69
CA MET A 175 42.31 42.52 24.81
C MET A 175 43.04 42.24 26.14
N ILE A 176 43.34 40.98 26.46
CA ILE A 176 44.09 40.62 27.68
C ILE A 176 45.52 41.17 27.62
N GLY A 177 46.18 41.05 26.47
CA GLY A 177 47.53 41.58 26.25
C GLY A 177 47.59 43.09 26.43
N ARG A 178 46.64 43.83 25.84
CA ARG A 178 46.55 45.30 25.97
C ARG A 178 46.20 45.76 27.38
N LEU A 179 45.37 45.01 28.11
CA LEU A 179 45.02 45.35 29.49
C LEU A 179 46.18 45.13 30.48
N ASN A 180 47.29 44.50 30.06
CA ASN A 180 48.52 44.25 30.83
C ASN A 180 48.26 44.05 32.34
N ILE A 181 47.24 43.23 32.64
CA ILE A 181 46.67 43.04 33.98
C ILE A 181 47.76 42.65 34.99
N PRO A 182 48.76 41.80 34.66
CA PRO A 182 49.85 41.49 35.57
C PRO A 182 50.70 42.71 35.94
N SER A 183 51.00 43.58 34.97
CA SER A 183 51.77 44.81 35.26
C SER A 183 50.96 45.80 36.09
N MET A 184 49.65 45.90 35.83
CA MET A 184 48.76 46.76 36.61
C MET A 184 48.63 46.24 38.04
N LEU A 185 48.40 44.93 38.23
CA LEU A 185 48.34 44.31 39.55
C LEU A 185 49.67 44.46 40.31
N LYS A 186 50.80 44.26 39.62
CA LYS A 186 52.13 44.47 40.24
C LYS A 186 52.33 45.93 40.64
N SER A 187 51.96 46.89 39.79
CA SER A 187 52.04 48.31 40.12
C SER A 187 51.09 48.72 41.26
N LEU A 188 49.92 48.07 41.37
CA LEU A 188 48.98 48.29 42.46
C LEU A 188 49.48 47.67 43.76
N GLN A 189 50.08 46.48 43.72
CA GLN A 189 50.72 45.84 44.86
C GLN A 189 51.93 46.62 45.36
N GLU A 190 52.79 47.09 44.46
CA GLU A 190 53.94 47.95 44.79
C GLU A 190 53.47 49.27 45.40
N LYS A 191 52.42 49.89 44.85
CA LYS A 191 51.81 51.08 45.46
C LYS A 191 51.19 50.81 46.83
N ALA A 192 50.48 49.70 47.01
CA ALA A 192 49.87 49.34 48.29
C ALA A 192 50.93 49.11 49.38
N ALA A 193 52.01 48.40 49.07
CA ALA A 193 53.12 48.18 50.00
C ALA A 193 53.84 49.49 50.39
N LEU A 194 53.93 50.46 49.47
CA LEU A 194 54.46 51.79 49.78
C LEU A 194 53.56 52.59 50.73
N PHE A 195 52.24 52.43 50.62
CA PHE A 195 51.29 53.08 51.53
C PHE A 195 51.26 52.43 52.91
N GLU A 196 51.38 51.10 52.99
CA GLU A 196 51.49 50.38 54.27
C GLU A 196 52.81 50.73 54.99
N GLY A 197 53.94 50.79 54.27
CA GLY A 197 55.23 51.18 54.85
C GLY A 197 55.34 52.64 55.29
N GLN A 198 54.53 53.55 54.75
CA GLN A 198 54.44 54.95 55.21
C GLN A 198 53.53 55.13 56.42
N SER A 199 52.70 54.13 56.76
CA SER A 199 51.77 54.18 57.89
C SER A 199 52.37 53.68 59.22
N GLU A 200 53.59 53.13 59.19
CA GLU A 200 54.33 52.63 60.37
C GLU A 200 55.53 53.51 60.79
N SER A 201 55.58 54.78 60.36
CA SER A 201 56.60 55.77 60.80
C SER A 201 56.03 56.85 61.71
#